data_AF-A0A7C1NXF2-F1
#
_entry.id   AF-A0A7C1NXF2-F1
#
_cell.length_a   1.000
_cell.length_b   1.000
_cell.length_c   1.000
_cell.angle_alpha   90.00
_cell.angle_beta   90.00
_cell.angle_gamma   90.00
#
_symmetry.space_group_name_H-M   'P 1'
#
loop_
_entity.id
_entity.type
_entity.pdbx_description
1 polymer ?
#
loop_
_entity_poly.entity_id
_entity_poly.type
_entity_poly.pdbx_seq_one_letter_code
_entity_poly.pdbx_strand_id
1 'polypeptide(L)' 'VSFEMSRFSVCRWISAENKDDLEKFMTQRRGDICRDLDGDPVFMAQDQFSLRYESERYPAIKMVAIKEYHVAKAA' A
#
# COMPACT_ATOMS: atom_id res chain seq x y z
N VAL A 1 -18.02 -10.41 -17.50
CA VAL A 1 -16.89 -9.64 -16.93
C VAL A 1 -15.73 -9.75 -17.90
N SER A 2 -15.09 -8.63 -18.24
CA SER A 2 -13.87 -8.57 -19.06
C SER A 2 -12.76 -7.89 -18.27
N PHE A 3 -11.50 -8.24 -18.53
CA PHE A 3 -10.34 -7.71 -17.83
C PHE A 3 -9.46 -6.88 -18.77
N GLU A 4 -8.73 -5.95 -18.18
CA GLU A 4 -7.69 -5.15 -18.85
C GLU A 4 -6.35 -5.31 -18.14
N MET A 5 -5.26 -5.04 -18.85
CA MET A 5 -3.92 -5.14 -18.29
C MET A 5 -3.68 -4.06 -17.24
N SER A 6 -3.35 -4.49 -16.02
CA SER A 6 -2.91 -3.57 -14.96
C SER A 6 -1.51 -3.04 -15.25
N ARG A 7 -1.29 -1.75 -14.97
CA ARG A 7 0.05 -1.14 -14.95
C ARG A 7 0.86 -1.49 -13.70
N PHE A 8 0.26 -2.16 -12.72
CA PHE A 8 0.86 -2.52 -11.44
C PHE A 8 1.06 -4.02 -11.33
N SER A 9 2.21 -4.45 -10.81
CA SER A 9 2.53 -5.86 -10.57
C SER A 9 2.85 -6.20 -9.12
N VAL A 10 3.01 -5.19 -8.25
CA VAL A 10 3.36 -5.39 -6.84
C VAL A 10 2.47 -4.54 -5.94
N CYS A 11 1.87 -5.14 -4.91
CA CYS A 11 1.06 -4.43 -3.92
C CYS A 11 1.64 -4.60 -2.51
N ARG A 12 1.59 -3.54 -1.70
CA ARG A 12 1.98 -3.56 -0.29
C ARG A 12 0.97 -2.80 0.55
N TRP A 13 0.54 -3.37 1.67
CA TRP A 13 -0.15 -2.58 2.69
C TRP A 13 0.83 -1.57 3.26
N ILE A 14 0.36 -0.34 3.43
CA ILE A 14 1.19 0.77 3.92
C ILE A 14 0.70 1.25 5.27
N SER A 15 1.66 1.56 6.15
CA SER A 15 1.39 2.18 7.45
C SER A 15 2.57 3.08 7.83
N ALA A 16 2.36 3.96 8.81
CA ALA A 16 3.41 4.77 9.39
C ALA A 16 3.13 4.96 10.88
N GLU A 17 4.17 5.25 11.66
CA GLU A 17 4.01 5.56 13.08
C GLU A 17 3.37 6.93 13.28
N ASN A 18 3.70 7.89 12.41
CA ASN A 18 3.06 9.19 12.34
C ASN A 18 2.02 9.20 11.21
N LYS A 19 0.78 9.56 11.55
CA LYS A 19 -0.32 9.66 10.59
C LYS A 19 -0.05 10.70 9.50
N ASP A 20 0.60 11.82 9.82
CA ASP A 20 0.85 12.88 8.86
C ASP A 20 1.82 12.44 7.75
N ASP A 21 2.78 11.56 8.07
CA ASP A 21 3.69 10.98 7.08
C ASP A 21 2.95 10.07 6.11
N LEU A 22 2.02 9.25 6.63
CA LEU A 22 1.16 8.39 5.80
C LEU A 22 0.26 9.21 4.87
N GLU A 23 -0.43 10.23 5.40
CA GLU A 23 -1.31 11.09 4.60
C GLU A 23 -0.53 11.87 3.53
N LYS A 24 0.66 12.35 3.86
CA LYS A 24 1.55 13.02 2.91
C LYS A 24 1.99 12.08 1.79
N PHE A 25 2.40 10.85 2.13
CA PHE A 25 2.77 9.83 1.14
C PHE A 25 1.58 9.50 0.23
N MET A 26 0.41 9.23 0.81
CA MET A 26 -0.80 8.93 0.05
C MET A 26 -1.24 10.07 -0.86
N THR A 27 -1.05 11.32 -0.43
CA THR A 27 -1.33 12.50 -1.26
C THR A 27 -0.36 12.59 -2.44
N GLN A 28 0.94 12.39 -2.21
CA GLN A 28 1.96 12.45 -3.26
C GLN A 28 1.91 11.28 -4.25
N ARG A 29 1.46 10.10 -3.80
CA ARG A 29 1.34 8.87 -4.61
C ARG A 29 -0.11 8.50 -4.92
N ARG A 30 -1.04 9.45 -4.88
CA ARG A 30 -2.48 9.21 -4.98
C ARG A 30 -2.92 8.29 -6.13
N GLY A 31 -2.28 8.39 -7.30
CA GLY A 31 -2.60 7.54 -8.47
C GLY A 31 -2.21 6.06 -8.31
N ASP A 32 -1.41 5.76 -7.30
CA ASP A 32 -0.81 4.45 -7.02
C ASP A 32 -1.29 3.91 -5.66
N ILE A 33 -2.32 4.54 -5.07
CA ILE A 33 -2.97 4.10 -3.83
C ILE A 33 -4.35 3.52 -4.13
N CYS A 34 -4.65 2.38 -3.53
CA CYS A 34 -6.00 1.84 -3.43
C CYS A 34 -6.35 1.50 -1.97
N ARG A 35 -7.58 1.03 -1.76
CA ARG A 35 -8.06 0.51 -0.48
C ARG A 35 -8.39 -0.98 -0.66
N ASP A 36 -8.02 -1.79 0.32
CA ASP A 36 -8.45 -3.19 0.38
C ASP A 36 -9.92 -3.32 0.85
N LEU A 37 -10.39 -4.55 1.05
CA LEU A 37 -11.76 -4.82 1.49
C LEU A 37 -12.07 -4.24 2.89
N ASP A 38 -11.07 -4.14 3.76
CA ASP A 38 -11.21 -3.62 5.13
C ASP A 38 -11.03 -2.08 5.17
N GLY A 39 -10.71 -1.45 4.04
CA GLY A 39 -10.45 -0.02 3.93
C GLY A 39 -8.99 0.37 4.22
N ASP A 40 -8.09 -0.60 4.36
CA ASP A 40 -6.68 -0.32 4.62
C ASP A 40 -5.97 0.17 3.35
N PRO A 41 -5.05 1.14 3.47
CA PRO A 41 -4.36 1.69 2.31
C PRO A 41 -3.33 0.70 1.76
N VAL A 42 -3.33 0.57 0.44
CA VAL A 42 -2.41 -0.29 -0.31
C VAL A 42 -1.70 0.54 -1.36
N PHE A 43 -0.37 0.47 -1.37
CA PHE A 43 0.46 1.01 -2.43
C PHE A 43 0.65 -0.02 -3.55
N MET A 44 0.44 0.42 -4.79
CA MET A 44 0.55 -0.39 -6.00
C MET A 44 1.75 0.10 -6.82
N ALA A 45 2.81 -0.70 -6.88
CA ALA A 45 4.01 -0.42 -7.67
C ALA A 45 3.97 -1.13 -9.03
N GLN A 46 4.61 -0.52 -10.02
CA GLN A 46 4.76 -1.09 -11.37
C GLN A 46 5.56 -2.38 -11.35
N ASP A 47 6.61 -2.44 -10.52
CA ASP A 47 7.51 -3.58 -10.36
C ASP A 47 8.24 -3.52 -9.00
N GLN A 48 9.10 -4.52 -8.75
CA GLN A 48 9.88 -4.62 -7.52
C GLN A 48 10.93 -3.51 -7.37
N PHE A 49 11.45 -2.97 -8.48
CA PHE A 49 12.41 -1.88 -8.45
C PHE A 49 11.75 -0.58 -7.97
N SER A 50 10.58 -0.26 -8.53
CA SER A 50 9.76 0.89 -8.16
C SER A 50 9.34 0.83 -6.69
N LEU A 51 8.95 -0.36 -6.21
CA LEU A 51 8.66 -0.55 -4.78
C LEU A 51 9.88 -0.20 -3.90
N ARG A 52 11.07 -0.70 -4.26
CA ARG A 52 12.29 -0.45 -3.50
C ARG A 52 12.68 1.04 -3.54
N TYR A 53 12.59 1.66 -4.71
CA TYR A 53 12.87 3.08 -4.90
C TYR A 53 12.01 3.97 -3.98
N GLU A 54 10.70 3.69 -3.91
CA GLU A 54 9.80 4.41 -3.02
C GLU A 54 10.09 4.11 -1.54
N SER A 55 10.38 2.85 -1.20
CA SER A 55 10.69 2.45 0.18
C SER A 55 11.95 3.17 0.72
N GLU A 56 12.98 3.34 -0.13
CA GLU A 56 14.21 4.05 0.24
C GLU A 56 13.97 5.57 0.39
N ARG A 57 13.07 6.15 -0.41
CA ARG A 57 12.74 7.59 -0.37
C ARG A 57 11.78 7.97 0.75
N TYR A 58 10.94 7.02 1.19
CA TYR A 58 9.95 7.21 2.24
C TYR A 58 10.17 6.20 3.39
N PRO A 59 11.30 6.27 4.12
CA PRO A 59 11.66 5.28 5.14
C PRO A 59 10.69 5.22 6.34
N ALA A 60 9.88 6.26 6.54
CA ALA A 60 8.82 6.28 7.56
C ALA A 60 7.60 5.41 7.19
N ILE A 61 7.45 5.02 5.92
CA ILE A 61 6.33 4.22 5.43
C ILE A 61 6.73 2.74 5.46
N LYS A 62 6.07 1.98 6.34
CA LYS A 62 6.19 0.53 6.39
C LYS A 62 5.36 -0.07 5.26
N MET A 63 6.01 -0.77 4.34
CA MET A 63 5.38 -1.44 3.19
C MET A 63 5.44 -2.95 3.39
N VAL A 64 4.33 -3.58 3.76
CA VAL A 64 4.30 -5.00 4.12
C VAL A 64 3.61 -5.85 3.04
N ALA A 65 4.21 -7.01 2.75
CA ALA A 65 3.69 -7.97 1.77
C ALA A 65 2.58 -8.87 2.34
N ILE A 66 2.52 -8.96 3.67
CA ILE A 66 1.59 -9.83 4.40
C ILE A 66 0.92 -8.96 5.46
N LYS A 67 -0.40 -8.91 5.44
CA LYS A 67 -1.23 -8.33 6.50
C LYS A 67 -1.63 -9.45 7.45
N GLU A 68 -1.35 -9.29 8.73
CA GLU A 68 -1.85 -10.22 9.75
C GLU A 68 -3.36 -10.02 9.86
N TYR A 69 -4.12 -11.05 9.47
CA TYR A 69 -5.57 -11.05 9.59
C TYR A 69 -5.96 -11.71 10.92
N HIS A 70 -6.13 -10.89 11.96
CA HIS A 70 -6.76 -11.37 13.18
C HIS A 70 -8.26 -11.29 12.96
N VAL A 71 -8.89 -12.45 12.73
CA VAL A 71 -10.35 -12.57 12.86
C VAL A 71 -10.65 -12.17 14.30
N ALA A 72 -11.15 -10.96 14.52
CA ALA A 72 -11.76 -10.64 15.79
C ALA A 72 -12.81 -11.74 16.00
N LYS A 73 -12.61 -12.59 17.01
CA LYS A 73 -13.59 -13.62 17.39
C LYS A 73 -14.92 -12.88 17.44
N ALA A 74 -15.82 -13.21 16.52
CA ALA A 74 -17.19 -12.75 16.57
C ALA A 74 -17.71 -13.11 17.97
N ALA A 75 -17.96 -12.07 18.77
CA ALA A 75 -18.60 -12.18 20.06
C ALA A 75 -20.11 -12.36 19.87
#